data_AF-A0A967ABA8-F1
#
_entry.id   AF-A0A967ABA8-F1
#
_cell.length_a   1.000
_cell.length_b   1.000
_cell.length_c   1.000
_cell.angle_alpha   90.00
_cell.angle_beta   90.00
_cell.angle_gamma   90.00
#
_symmetry.space_group_name_H-M   'P 1'
#
loop_
_entity.id
_entity.type
_entity.pdbx_description
1 polymer ?
#
loop_
_entity_poly.entity_id
_entity_poly.type
_entity_poly.pdbx_seq_one_letter_code
_entity_poly.pdbx_strand_id
1 'polypeptide(L)'
;MKRKQQEPSDGMRSEYTFDYTKAVRGKYYRRLLKEGSNVAVLEPDVADAFRDSASVNAALRSLLEVSEATRRLTTRLKRRSRKNTPA
;
A
#
# COMPACT_ATOMS: atom_id res chain seq x y z
N MET A 1 34.08 -3.30 31.00
CA MET A 1 33.76 -2.13 30.16
C MET A 1 32.70 -1.30 30.88
N LYS A 2 32.96 -0.02 31.18
CA LYS A 2 32.06 0.85 31.95
C LYS A 2 30.76 1.12 31.18
N ARG A 3 29.60 0.91 31.82
CA ARG A 3 28.30 1.36 31.30
C ARG A 3 28.22 2.88 31.43
N LYS A 4 28.20 3.58 30.30
CA LYS A 4 27.94 5.03 30.23
C LYS A 4 26.43 5.20 30.36
N GLN A 5 25.97 5.70 31.52
CA GLN A 5 24.58 6.13 31.65
C GLN A 5 24.38 7.32 30.70
N GLN A 6 23.39 7.22 29.82
CA GLN A 6 22.99 8.32 28.95
C GLN A 6 22.19 9.31 29.80
N GLU A 7 22.72 10.52 29.94
CA GLU A 7 21.96 11.65 30.47
C GLU A 7 20.69 11.84 29.62
N PRO A 8 19.52 12.04 30.25
CA PRO A 8 18.27 12.24 29.52
C PRO A 8 18.39 13.50 28.64
N SER A 9 18.24 13.35 27.33
CA SER A 9 18.25 14.47 26.40
C SER A 9 17.06 15.39 26.71
N ASP A 10 17.33 16.70 26.84
CA ASP A 10 16.45 17.78 27.31
C ASP A 10 15.25 18.10 26.38
N GLY A 11 14.51 17.07 25.95
CA GLY A 11 13.37 17.23 25.04
C GLY A 11 12.69 15.93 24.58
N MET A 12 13.20 14.75 24.95
CA MET A 12 12.50 13.49 24.66
C MET A 12 11.56 13.10 25.79
N ARG A 13 10.35 12.65 25.44
CA ARG A 13 9.40 12.08 26.42
C ARG A 13 10.00 10.81 27.00
N SER A 14 9.72 10.54 28.28
CA SER A 14 10.18 9.35 29.00
C SER A 14 9.83 8.04 28.28
N GLU A 15 8.70 8.00 27.57
CA GLU A 15 8.23 6.89 26.73
C GLU A 15 9.19 6.49 25.61
N TYR A 16 10.08 7.40 25.18
CA TYR A 16 11.11 7.13 24.16
C TYR A 16 12.38 6.47 24.73
N THR A 17 12.35 6.03 25.99
CA THR A 17 13.41 5.19 26.57
C THR A 17 13.18 3.74 26.16
N PHE A 18 13.75 3.33 25.03
CA PHE A 18 13.58 1.98 24.49
C PHE A 18 14.57 0.97 25.09
N ASP A 19 14.06 -0.18 25.51
CA ASP A 19 14.89 -1.32 25.91
C ASP A 19 15.37 -2.11 24.68
N TYR A 20 16.55 -1.73 24.17
CA TYR A 20 17.16 -2.36 23.02
C TYR A 20 17.66 -3.79 23.26
N THR A 21 17.68 -4.29 24.51
CA THR A 21 18.07 -5.69 24.77
C THR A 21 17.06 -6.69 24.21
N LYS A 22 15.81 -6.25 24.00
CA LYS A 22 14.72 -7.02 23.38
C LYS A 22 14.61 -6.79 21.87
N ALA A 23 15.48 -5.96 21.28
CA ALA A 23 15.41 -5.64 19.87
C ALA A 23 15.81 -6.86 19.01
N VAL A 24 14.96 -7.22 18.05
CA VAL A 24 15.21 -8.33 17.12
C VAL A 24 15.40 -7.78 15.72
N ARG A 25 16.59 -7.97 15.15
CA ARG A 25 16.91 -7.57 13.78
C ARG A 25 15.96 -8.27 12.80
N GLY A 26 15.25 -7.49 11.99
CA GLY A 26 14.36 -8.02 10.96
C GLY A 26 13.12 -8.73 11.49
N LYS A 27 12.62 -8.43 12.70
CA LYS A 27 11.43 -9.09 13.29
C LYS A 27 10.26 -9.34 12.32
N TYR A 28 10.04 -8.44 11.36
CA TYR A 28 8.95 -8.52 10.37
C TYR A 28 9.42 -8.71 8.92
N TYR A 29 10.71 -8.98 8.65
CA TYR A 29 11.25 -9.04 7.28
C TYR A 29 10.58 -10.15 6.46
N ARG A 30 10.36 -11.33 7.06
CA ARG A 30 9.72 -12.47 6.38
C ARG A 30 8.28 -12.16 6.00
N ARG A 31 7.58 -11.36 6.81
CA ARG A 31 6.21 -10.94 6.55
C ARG A 31 6.17 -9.98 5.37
N LEU A 32 7.06 -8.99 5.37
CA LEU A 32 7.19 -8.02 4.27
C LEU A 32 7.56 -8.69 2.93
N LEU A 33 8.43 -9.70 2.95
CA LEU A 33 8.78 -10.46 1.74
C LEU A 33 7.60 -11.30 1.20
N LYS A 34 6.71 -11.78 2.07
CA LYS A 34 5.55 -12.61 1.68
C LYS A 34 4.35 -11.79 1.23
N GLU A 35 4.01 -10.75 2.00
CA GLU A 35 2.86 -9.89 1.76
C GLU A 35 3.16 -8.79 0.74
N GLY A 36 4.44 -8.60 0.41
CA GLY A 36 4.90 -7.46 -0.38
C GLY A 36 5.09 -6.21 0.47
N SER A 37 5.65 -5.17 -0.14
CA SER A 37 5.73 -3.85 0.49
C SER A 37 4.32 -3.26 0.63
N ASN A 38 4.00 -2.76 1.82
CA ASN A 38 2.78 -1.95 2.04
C ASN A 38 2.87 -0.56 1.38
N VAL A 39 4.00 -0.22 0.77
CA VAL A 39 4.25 1.07 0.13
C VAL A 39 4.32 0.86 -1.38
N ALA A 40 3.42 1.52 -2.10
CA ALA A 40 3.48 1.68 -3.55
C ALA A 40 4.05 3.08 -3.85
N VAL A 41 5.17 3.13 -4.56
CA VAL A 41 5.81 4.38 -4.98
C VAL A 41 5.20 4.79 -6.31
N LEU A 42 4.72 6.04 -6.38
CA LEU A 42 4.26 6.64 -7.63
C LEU A 42 5.46 7.22 -8.38
N GLU A 43 5.40 7.20 -9.71
CA GLU A 43 6.34 7.97 -10.53
C GLU A 43 6.19 9.48 -10.22
N PRO A 44 7.27 10.28 -10.32
CA PRO A 44 7.26 11.68 -9.90
C PRO A 44 6.20 12.53 -10.62
N ASP A 45 6.02 12.31 -11.92
CA ASP A 45 5.03 13.01 -12.74
C ASP A 45 3.59 12.72 -12.29
N VAL A 46 3.31 11.48 -11.88
CA VAL A 46 2.01 11.08 -11.33
C VAL A 46 1.85 11.65 -9.93
N ALA A 47 2.89 11.61 -9.08
CA ALA A 47 2.84 12.13 -7.74
C ALA A 47 2.54 13.64 -7.73
N ASP A 48 3.13 14.40 -8.64
CA ASP A 48 2.92 15.85 -8.79
C ASP A 48 1.49 16.22 -9.19
N ALA A 49 0.74 15.28 -9.80
CA ALA A 49 -0.64 15.49 -10.19
C ALA A 49 -1.62 15.41 -9.00
N PHE A 50 -1.23 14.81 -7.87
CA PHE A 50 -2.11 14.59 -6.72
C PHE A 50 -1.64 15.33 -5.47
N ARG A 51 -2.58 15.99 -4.80
CA ARG A 51 -2.29 16.76 -3.59
C ARG A 51 -2.16 15.89 -2.33
N ASP A 52 -2.92 14.80 -2.25
CA ASP A 52 -2.94 13.91 -1.09
C ASP A 52 -3.35 12.48 -1.44
N SER A 53 -3.18 11.57 -0.48
CA SER A 53 -3.53 10.15 -0.63
C SER A 53 -5.04 9.90 -0.79
N ALA A 54 -5.91 10.80 -0.31
CA ALA A 54 -7.35 10.66 -0.48
C ALA A 54 -7.74 10.84 -1.96
N SER A 55 -7.16 11.84 -2.63
CA SER A 55 -7.37 12.11 -4.05
C SER A 55 -6.86 10.97 -4.96
N VAL A 56 -5.68 10.42 -4.66
CA VAL A 56 -5.13 9.24 -5.35
C VAL A 56 -6.10 8.05 -5.24
N ASN A 57 -6.53 7.73 -4.02
CA ASN A 57 -7.40 6.59 -3.77
C ASN A 57 -8.79 6.75 -4.41
N ALA A 58 -9.33 7.98 -4.43
CA ALA A 58 -10.58 8.27 -5.11
C ALA A 58 -10.46 8.00 -6.62
N ALA A 59 -9.42 8.51 -7.27
CA ALA A 59 -9.18 8.32 -8.70
C ALA A 59 -9.02 6.83 -9.06
N LEU A 60 -8.22 6.09 -8.29
CA LEU A 60 -8.02 4.65 -8.51
C LEU A 60 -9.31 3.86 -8.35
N ARG A 61 -10.17 4.20 -7.39
CA ARG A 61 -11.47 3.54 -7.21
C ARG A 61 -12.42 3.81 -8.38
N SER A 62 -12.49 5.05 -8.86
CA SER A 62 -13.28 5.39 -10.05
C SER A 62 -12.81 4.62 -11.29
N LEU A 63 -11.49 4.45 -11.46
CA LEU A 63 -10.94 3.65 -12.55
C LEU A 63 -11.35 2.16 -12.45
N LEU A 64 -11.33 1.59 -11.25
CA LEU A 64 -11.78 0.22 -11.02
C LEU A 64 -13.26 0.02 -11.35
N GLU A 65 -14.11 1.00 -11.01
CA GLU A 65 -15.54 0.96 -11.33
C GLU A 65 -15.79 0.95 -12.85
N VAL A 66 -15.12 1.85 -13.57
CA VAL A 66 -15.19 1.91 -15.04
C VAL A 66 -14.71 0.60 -15.66
N SER A 67 -13.57 0.06 -15.18
CA SER A 67 -13.03 -1.22 -15.65
C SER A 67 -14.03 -2.38 -15.47
N GLU A 68 -14.66 -2.47 -14.30
CA GLU A 68 -15.69 -3.48 -14.03
C GLU A 68 -16.93 -3.31 -14.92
N ALA A 69 -17.39 -2.07 -15.14
CA ALA A 69 -18.50 -1.78 -16.03
C ALA A 69 -18.20 -2.23 -17.47
N THR A 70 -17.01 -1.91 -17.99
CA THR A 70 -16.55 -2.34 -19.31
C THR A 70 -16.43 -3.87 -19.40
N ARG A 71 -15.87 -4.53 -18.38
CA ARG A 71 -15.76 -6.00 -18.33
C ARG A 71 -17.14 -6.68 -18.37
N ARG A 72 -18.12 -6.14 -17.65
CA ARG A 72 -19.50 -6.67 -17.67
C ARG A 72 -20.14 -6.53 -19.04
N LEU A 73 -19.95 -5.39 -19.70
CA LEU A 73 -20.52 -5.15 -21.03
C LEU A 73 -19.93 -6.10 -22.08
N THR A 74 -18.60 -6.25 -22.13
CA THR A 74 -17.93 -7.15 -23.07
C THR A 74 -18.31 -8.62 -22.83
N THR A 75 -18.41 -9.03 -21.57
CA THR A 75 -18.88 -10.38 -21.20
C THR A 75 -20.32 -10.63 -21.65
N ARG A 76 -21.21 -9.64 -21.48
CA ARG A 76 -22.62 -9.73 -21.90
C ARG A 76 -22.74 -9.80 -23.43
N LEU A 77 -21.95 -9.02 -24.17
CA LEU A 77 -21.90 -9.06 -25.63
C LEU A 77 -21.44 -10.43 -26.14
N LYS A 78 -20.36 -10.99 -25.56
CA LYS A 78 -19.86 -12.33 -25.90
C LYS A 78 -20.92 -13.43 -25.67
N ARG A 79 -21.67 -13.34 -24.57
CA ARG A 79 -22.77 -14.28 -24.28
C ARG A 79 -23.96 -14.14 -25.22
N ARG A 80 -24.23 -12.94 -25.73
CA ARG A 80 -25.31 -12.71 -26.70
C ARG A 80 -24.95 -13.24 -28.09
N SER A 81 -23.71 -13.02 -28.55
CA SER A 81 -23.21 -13.56 -29.82
C SER A 81 -23.28 -15.09 -29.86
N ARG A 82 -22.89 -15.78 -28.77
CA ARG A 82 -22.99 -17.25 -28.66
C ARG A 82 -24.41 -17.83 -28.75
N LYS A 83 -25.45 -17.05 -28.48
CA LYS A 83 -26.85 -17.51 -28.60
C LYS A 83 -27.45 -17.32 -29.99
N ASN A 84 -26.79 -16.54 -30.84
CA ASN A 84 -27.30 -16.15 -32.15
C ASN A 84 -26.55 -16.81 -33.32
N THR A 85 -25.65 -17.78 -33.07
CA THR A 85 -25.04 -18.59 -34.13
C THR A 85 -26.01 -19.73 -34.48
N PRO A 86 -26.69 -19.71 -35.64
CA PRO A 86 -27.44 -20.87 -36.11
C PRO A 86 -26.48 -22.00 -36.48
N ALA A 87 -26.92 -23.24 -36.23
CA ALA A 87 -26.24 -24.48 -36.61
C ALA A 87 -26.21 -24.68 -38.13
#